data_AF-A0A495TR37-F1
#
_entry.id   AF-A0A495TR37-F1
#
_cell.length_a   1.000
_cell.length_b   1.000
_cell.length_c   1.000
_cell.angle_alpha   90.00
_cell.angle_beta   90.00
_cell.angle_gamma   90.00
#
_symmetry.space_group_name_H-M   'P 1'
#
loop_
_entity.id
_entity.type
_entity.pdbx_description
1 polymer ?
#
loop_
_entity_poly.entity_id
_entity_poly.type
_entity_poly.pdbx_seq_one_letter_code
_entity_poly.pdbx_strand_id
1 'polypeptide(L)'
;MRLHSAFRRICLDVVENPKKLKLVELDAAQLPRALDDLDAASINTDYAVKAGLQPTKDAIAIEDIKGPYANLIAVRVQDRNQPWVKKLVAAYESDEVRKYIDTQFKGAIIPAF
;
A
#
# COMPACT_ATOMS: atom_id res chain seq x y z
N MET A 1 23.54 -13.59 -17.06
CA MET A 1 23.81 -12.53 -16.06
C MET A 1 22.47 -12.18 -15.39
N ARG A 2 22.13 -12.84 -14.27
CA ARG A 2 20.91 -12.51 -13.50
C ARG A 2 21.27 -11.36 -12.56
N LEU A 3 20.78 -10.16 -12.87
CA LEU A 3 20.85 -9.02 -11.96
C LEU A 3 20.10 -9.38 -10.67
N HIS A 4 20.76 -9.19 -9.53
CA HIS A 4 20.14 -9.27 -8.21
C HIS A 4 19.00 -8.24 -8.13
N SER A 5 17.75 -8.68 -8.23
CA SER A 5 16.59 -7.91 -7.78
C SER A 5 16.16 -8.46 -6.43
N ALA A 6 16.62 -7.85 -5.33
CA ALA A 6 16.28 -8.30 -3.98
C ALA A 6 14.77 -8.23 -3.66
N PHE A 7 13.93 -7.70 -4.56
CA PHE A 7 12.53 -7.39 -4.29
C PHE A 7 11.50 -7.86 -5.33
N ARG A 8 11.91 -8.61 -6.37
CA ARG A 8 10.94 -9.11 -7.36
C ARG A 8 10.68 -10.59 -7.14
N ARG A 9 9.68 -10.88 -6.31
CA ARG A 9 9.09 -12.22 -6.16
C ARG A 9 7.82 -12.27 -7.01
N ILE A 10 7.67 -13.32 -7.79
CA ILE A 10 6.46 -13.61 -8.58
C ILE A 10 5.87 -14.96 -8.16
N CYS A 11 4.66 -15.29 -8.64
CA CYS A 11 4.02 -16.56 -8.28
C CYS A 11 4.89 -17.80 -8.58
N LEU A 12 5.78 -17.72 -9.57
CA LEU A 12 6.72 -18.80 -9.91
C LEU A 12 7.86 -19.00 -8.89
N ASP A 13 8.09 -18.05 -7.99
CA ASP A 13 9.12 -18.15 -6.94
C ASP A 13 8.63 -18.90 -5.67
N VAL A 14 7.38 -19.36 -5.67
CA VAL A 14 6.80 -20.13 -4.54
C VAL A 14 7.45 -21.50 -4.45
N VAL A 15 8.19 -21.74 -3.35
CA VAL A 15 8.89 -23.01 -3.11
C VAL A 15 7.94 -24.10 -2.61
N GLU A 16 6.95 -23.72 -1.78
CA GLU A 16 6.00 -24.64 -1.18
C GLU A 16 4.56 -24.09 -1.26
N ASN A 17 3.62 -24.95 -1.64
CA ASN A 17 2.19 -24.63 -1.69
C ASN A 17 1.37 -25.84 -1.20
N PRO A 18 1.42 -26.16 0.10
CA PRO A 18 0.79 -27.36 0.64
C PRO A 18 -0.74 -27.37 0.45
N LYS A 19 -1.36 -26.19 0.39
CA LYS A 19 -2.79 -26.01 0.14
C LYS A 19 -3.16 -25.99 -1.35
N LYS A 20 -2.18 -26.11 -2.26
CA LYS A 20 -2.36 -26.06 -3.72
C LYS A 20 -3.18 -24.86 -4.19
N LEU A 21 -2.95 -23.70 -3.57
CA LEU A 21 -3.63 -22.45 -3.89
C LEU A 21 -3.34 -22.04 -5.33
N LYS A 22 -4.36 -21.59 -6.06
CA LYS A 22 -4.19 -20.95 -7.36
C LYS A 22 -3.95 -19.46 -7.14
N LEU A 23 -2.71 -19.03 -7.36
CA LEU A 23 -2.36 -17.61 -7.32
C LEU A 23 -2.76 -16.96 -8.64
N VAL A 24 -3.59 -15.92 -8.57
CA VAL A 24 -4.09 -15.17 -9.74
C VAL A 24 -3.51 -13.76 -9.68
N GLU A 25 -2.73 -13.39 -10.69
CA GLU A 25 -2.19 -12.04 -10.82
C GLU A 25 -3.19 -11.16 -11.57
N LEU A 26 -3.63 -10.07 -10.93
CA LEU A 26 -4.54 -9.08 -11.50
C LEU A 26 -3.95 -7.68 -11.31
N ASP A 27 -4.41 -6.73 -12.12
CA ASP A 27 -4.14 -5.32 -11.86
C ASP A 27 -4.73 -4.93 -10.49
N ALA A 28 -3.96 -4.16 -9.70
CA ALA A 28 -4.32 -3.79 -8.34
C ALA A 28 -5.70 -3.12 -8.24
N ALA A 29 -6.08 -2.30 -9.23
CA ALA A 29 -7.36 -1.60 -9.26
C ALA A 29 -8.57 -2.54 -9.52
N GLN A 30 -8.33 -3.78 -9.93
CA GLN A 30 -9.36 -4.79 -10.16
C GLN A 30 -9.62 -5.68 -8.95
N LEU A 31 -8.65 -5.78 -8.03
CA LEU A 31 -8.70 -6.73 -6.92
C LEU A 31 -9.96 -6.60 -6.03
N PRO A 32 -10.46 -5.39 -5.69
CA PRO A 32 -11.68 -5.29 -4.88
C PRO A 32 -12.92 -5.87 -5.57
N ARG A 33 -13.02 -5.74 -6.90
CA ARG A 33 -14.14 -6.28 -7.68
C ARG A 33 -14.05 -7.79 -7.88
N ALA A 34 -12.83 -8.34 -7.83
CA ALA A 34 -12.60 -9.77 -7.99
C ALA A 34 -12.88 -10.58 -6.71
N LEU A 35 -13.22 -9.93 -5.59
CA LEU A 35 -13.47 -10.61 -4.31
C LEU A 35 -14.62 -11.63 -4.39
N ASP A 36 -15.65 -11.38 -5.20
CA ASP A 36 -16.77 -12.32 -5.36
C ASP A 36 -16.36 -13.61 -6.09
N ASP A 37 -15.27 -13.57 -6.85
CA ASP A 37 -14.75 -14.69 -7.65
C ASP A 37 -13.49 -15.35 -7.03
N LEU A 38 -13.01 -14.86 -5.88
CA LEU A 38 -11.77 -15.30 -5.23
C LEU A 38 -12.01 -15.62 -3.75
N ASP A 39 -11.30 -16.63 -3.23
CA ASP A 39 -11.38 -16.97 -1.80
C ASP A 39 -10.73 -15.91 -0.89
N ALA A 40 -9.73 -15.18 -1.42
CA ALA A 40 -9.06 -14.07 -0.76
C ALA A 40 -8.29 -13.21 -1.79
N ALA A 41 -8.10 -11.93 -1.48
CA ALA A 41 -7.25 -11.03 -2.25
C ALA A 41 -6.35 -10.19 -1.34
N SER A 42 -5.11 -9.97 -1.75
CA SER A 42 -4.20 -9.01 -1.12
C SER A 42 -4.35 -7.67 -1.83
N ILE A 43 -5.00 -6.69 -1.19
CA ILE A 43 -5.44 -5.44 -1.82
C ILE A 43 -4.71 -4.25 -1.18
N ASN A 44 -4.22 -3.31 -1.99
CA ASN A 44 -3.71 -2.04 -1.46
C ASN A 44 -4.82 -1.27 -0.72
N THR A 45 -4.45 -0.66 0.41
CA THR A 45 -5.39 0.08 1.26
C THR A 45 -6.20 1.14 0.51
N ASP A 46 -5.60 1.87 -0.43
CA ASP A 46 -6.30 2.94 -1.14
C ASP A 46 -7.42 2.39 -2.04
N TYR A 47 -7.23 1.23 -2.68
CA TYR A 47 -8.28 0.55 -3.44
C TYR A 47 -9.33 -0.09 -2.53
N ALA A 48 -8.92 -0.68 -1.41
CA ALA A 48 -9.83 -1.26 -0.43
C ALA A 48 -10.79 -0.19 0.13
N VAL A 49 -10.26 0.95 0.58
CA VAL A 49 -11.06 2.06 1.13
C VAL A 49 -12.02 2.63 0.08
N LYS A 50 -11.57 2.81 -1.17
CA LYS A 50 -12.44 3.27 -2.28
C LYS A 50 -13.56 2.27 -2.61
N ALA A 51 -13.33 0.99 -2.37
CA ALA A 51 -14.33 -0.07 -2.53
C ALA A 51 -15.25 -0.24 -1.31
N GLY A 52 -15.09 0.61 -0.28
CA GLY A 52 -15.92 0.56 0.93
C GLY A 52 -15.44 -0.45 1.99
N LEU A 53 -14.29 -1.08 1.78
CA LEU A 53 -13.67 -1.96 2.77
C LEU A 53 -12.89 -1.14 3.80
N GLN A 54 -12.98 -1.56 5.06
CA GLN A 54 -12.19 -1.02 6.16
C GLN A 54 -11.13 -2.05 6.58
N PRO A 55 -9.84 -1.86 6.25
CA PRO A 55 -8.78 -2.82 6.58
C PRO A 55 -8.73 -3.23 8.05
N THR A 56 -8.97 -2.29 8.98
CA THR A 56 -8.96 -2.56 10.43
C THR A 56 -10.14 -3.42 10.93
N LYS A 57 -11.09 -3.77 10.05
CA LYS A 57 -12.27 -4.60 10.36
C LYS A 57 -12.42 -5.80 9.44
N ASP A 58 -12.25 -5.58 8.13
CA ASP A 58 -12.62 -6.54 7.10
C ASP A 58 -11.44 -7.41 6.64
N ALA A 59 -10.21 -6.97 6.92
CA ALA A 59 -9.04 -7.75 6.54
C ALA A 59 -8.87 -8.98 7.45
N ILE A 60 -8.68 -10.15 6.84
CA ILE A 60 -8.38 -11.41 7.56
C ILE A 60 -6.92 -11.50 8.01
N ALA A 61 -6.05 -10.66 7.42
CA ALA A 61 -4.65 -10.49 7.78
C ALA A 61 -4.19 -9.09 7.37
N ILE A 62 -3.32 -8.46 8.16
CA ILE A 62 -2.77 -7.13 7.90
C ILE A 62 -1.25 -7.20 8.08
N GLU A 63 -0.52 -6.50 7.22
CA GLU A 63 0.94 -6.38 7.31
C GLU A 63 1.38 -5.63 8.58
N ASP A 64 2.56 -5.94 9.11
CA ASP A 64 3.17 -5.16 10.18
C ASP A 64 3.52 -3.74 9.70
N ILE A 65 3.17 -2.75 10.52
CA ILE A 65 3.43 -1.33 10.29
C ILE A 65 4.92 -0.99 10.16
N LYS A 66 5.82 -1.86 10.64
CA LYS A 66 7.29 -1.69 10.53
C LYS A 66 7.85 -2.03 9.15
N GLY A 67 7.00 -2.36 8.18
CA GLY A 67 7.39 -2.66 6.81
C GLY A 67 8.00 -1.46 6.06
N PRO A 68 8.68 -1.70 4.92
CA PRO A 68 9.38 -0.66 4.15
C PRO A 68 8.46 0.20 3.26
N TYR A 69 7.14 0.17 3.47
CA TYR A 69 6.13 0.66 2.52
C TYR A 69 5.50 2.01 2.89
N ALA A 70 6.22 2.86 3.62
CA ALA A 70 5.81 4.25 3.82
C ALA A 70 5.70 4.95 2.46
N ASN A 71 4.53 5.53 2.17
CA ASN A 71 4.32 6.34 0.98
C ASN A 71 5.15 7.63 1.06
N LEU A 72 5.58 8.16 -0.09
CA LEU A 72 6.49 9.30 -0.17
C LEU A 72 6.01 10.38 -1.14
N ILE A 73 6.47 11.60 -0.91
CA ILE A 73 6.35 12.71 -1.87
C ILE A 73 7.54 12.60 -2.83
N ALA A 74 7.27 12.29 -4.10
CA ALA A 74 8.28 12.25 -5.15
C ALA A 74 8.33 13.58 -5.91
N VAL A 75 9.55 14.07 -6.15
CA VAL A 75 9.82 15.21 -7.03
C VAL A 75 10.87 14.83 -8.06
N ARG A 76 10.91 15.56 -9.19
CA ARG A 76 12.01 15.39 -10.16
C ARG A 76 13.32 15.78 -9.50
N VAL A 77 14.42 15.12 -9.89
CA VAL A 77 15.74 15.32 -9.26
C VAL A 77 16.18 16.79 -9.30
N GLN A 78 15.96 17.49 -10.41
CA GLN A 78 16.32 18.90 -10.56
C GLN A 78 15.51 19.82 -9.63
N ASP A 79 14.35 19.39 -9.18
CA ASP A 79 13.45 20.20 -8.35
C ASP A 79 13.67 19.99 -6.85
N ARG A 80 14.51 19.03 -6.44
CA ARG A 80 14.67 18.62 -5.02
C ARG A 80 14.95 19.76 -4.04
N ASN A 81 15.60 20.83 -4.51
CA ASN A 81 16.00 21.98 -3.70
C ASN A 81 15.11 23.21 -3.92
N GLN A 82 14.06 23.11 -4.72
CA GLN A 82 13.18 24.23 -4.97
C GLN A 82 12.45 24.64 -3.69
N PRO A 83 12.28 25.95 -3.41
CA PRO A 83 11.67 26.41 -2.15
C PRO A 83 10.26 25.86 -1.90
N TRP A 84 9.50 25.57 -2.96
CA TRP A 84 8.14 25.02 -2.86
C TRP A 84 8.13 23.58 -2.34
N VAL A 85 9.20 22.79 -2.52
CA VAL A 85 9.26 21.39 -2.07
C VAL A 85 9.21 21.34 -0.54
N LYS A 86 10.05 22.13 0.13
CA LYS A 86 10.05 22.20 1.61
C LYS A 86 8.72 22.70 2.16
N LYS A 87 8.09 23.66 1.48
CA LYS A 87 6.76 24.17 1.86
C LYS A 87 5.68 23.10 1.72
N LEU A 88 5.73 22.31 0.64
CA LEU A 88 4.79 21.21 0.41
C LEU A 88 4.94 20.11 1.47
N VAL A 89 6.18 19.68 1.74
CA VAL A 89 6.46 18.66 2.77
C VAL A 89 5.98 19.15 4.13
N ALA A 90 6.34 20.38 4.54
CA ALA A 90 5.90 20.92 5.84
C ALA A 90 4.37 21.07 5.95
N ALA A 91 3.68 21.41 4.85
CA ALA A 91 2.22 21.48 4.85
C ALA A 91 1.58 20.09 4.98
N TYR A 92 2.15 19.07 4.32
CA TYR A 92 1.67 17.69 4.38
C TYR A 92 1.98 17.05 5.75
N GLU A 93 3.17 17.31 6.29
CA GLU A 93 3.65 16.80 7.58
C GLU A 93 3.17 17.67 8.76
N SER A 94 1.94 18.17 8.70
CA SER A 94 1.33 19.03 9.72
C SER A 94 0.41 18.25 10.65
N ASP A 95 0.17 18.82 11.85
CA ASP A 95 -0.76 18.23 12.84
C ASP A 95 -2.20 18.21 12.30
N GLU A 96 -2.58 19.18 11.47
CA GLU A 96 -3.87 19.22 10.81
C GLU A 96 -4.06 18.03 9.87
N VAL A 97 -3.05 17.72 9.04
CA VAL A 97 -3.09 16.57 8.12
C VAL A 97 -3.04 15.25 8.90
N ARG A 98 -2.21 15.16 9.95
CA ARG A 98 -2.19 13.98 10.84
C ARG A 98 -3.58 13.70 11.41
N LYS A 99 -4.20 14.72 12.02
CA LYS A 99 -5.53 14.60 12.61
C LYS A 99 -6.60 14.24 11.58
N TYR A 100 -6.51 14.80 10.38
CA TYR A 100 -7.39 14.43 9.27
C TYR A 100 -7.23 12.94 8.93
N ILE A 101 -6.00 12.46 8.77
CA ILE A 101 -5.72 11.05 8.44
C ILE A 101 -6.32 10.12 9.51
N ASP A 102 -6.04 10.40 10.80
CA ASP A 102 -6.52 9.58 11.90
C ASP A 102 -8.05 9.52 11.95
N THR A 103 -8.71 10.66 11.74
CA THR A 103 -10.17 10.78 11.80
C THR A 103 -10.85 10.11 10.60
N GLN A 104 -10.36 10.37 9.39
CA GLN A 104 -11.00 9.89 8.17
C GLN A 104 -10.78 8.40 7.96
N PHE A 105 -9.55 7.93 8.15
CA PHE A 105 -9.17 6.57 7.78
C PHE A 105 -9.22 5.59 8.96
N LYS A 106 -9.41 6.07 10.19
CA LYS A 106 -9.68 5.24 11.38
C LYS A 106 -8.67 4.10 11.53
N GLY A 107 -7.38 4.43 11.35
CA GLY A 107 -6.27 3.50 11.44
C GLY A 107 -5.98 2.68 10.18
N ALA A 108 -6.76 2.80 9.10
CA ALA A 108 -6.45 2.16 7.82
C ALA A 108 -5.24 2.81 7.14
N ILE A 109 -5.05 4.12 7.31
CA ILE A 109 -3.88 4.87 6.86
C ILE A 109 -3.19 5.43 8.09
N ILE A 110 -1.87 5.27 8.17
CA ILE A 110 -1.04 5.69 9.30
C ILE A 110 -0.06 6.76 8.80
N PRO A 111 0.01 7.94 9.46
CA PRO A 111 1.02 8.95 9.15
C PRO A 111 2.44 8.42 9.36
N ALA A 112 3.34 8.72 8.42
CA ALA A 112 4.75 8.29 8.45
C ALA A 112 5.72 9.38 8.95
N PHE A 113 5.18 10.49 9.45
CA PHE A 113 5.86 11.64 10.01
C PHE A 113 5.35 11.90 11.43
#